data_AF-A0A4V1S7Q6-F1
#
_entry.id   AF-A0A4V1S7Q6-F1
#
_cell.length_a   1.000
_cell.length_b   1.000
_cell.length_c   1.000
_cell.angle_alpha   90.00
_cell.angle_beta   90.00
_cell.angle_gamma   90.00
#
_symmetry.space_group_name_H-M   'P 1'
#
loop_
_entity.id
_entity.type
_entity.pdbx_description
1 polymer ?
#
loop_
_entity_poly.entity_id
_entity_poly.type
_entity_poly.pdbx_seq_one_letter_code
_entity_poly.pdbx_strand_id
1 'polypeptide(L)'
;NGDHHMPTVNNGTFLIETTANQILGGVISGTGTLVKSGTGTTTLTGANTFTGAVTVNGGILYANAANAATNRNFSYASGVTVNTGATLRSNGNSLFGWDGTQEKPVTVNAGAVLLADANADVGLGLLTLNGGTLANSGPSTAYGSWRFDQATDRIMVSADSTVSATNVKFGNAGAAIQVSAFRNLNFTGTITNATSGGVSFLTKTGSGTLTLAGTNTHTGATAVNAGTLRLTGSLGNTPVSVADGATLTGTGTVGGSLAFAANAIHTPGNPLGTQTVTGALSYAAASRVRWNLNSNSDAAGVSGRIAAGAVDITSGAVIDLMLEGAGSSTAFYNSFWSQPRSWTVMTGSSITGGFTLGNVSSDST
;
A
#
# COMPACT_ATOMS: atom_id res chain seq x y z
N ASN A 1 -4.51 -39.01 -12.40
CA ASN A 1 -3.33 -38.95 -13.30
C ASN A 1 -3.75 -39.33 -14.69
N GLY A 2 -3.87 -38.33 -15.56
CA GLY A 2 -4.07 -38.50 -17.00
C GLY A 2 -3.59 -37.22 -17.67
N ASP A 3 -2.66 -37.35 -18.63
CA ASP A 3 -2.21 -36.27 -19.50
C ASP A 3 -3.34 -35.92 -20.46
N HIS A 4 -4.25 -35.06 -20.01
CA HIS A 4 -5.34 -34.58 -20.85
C HIS A 4 -4.91 -33.25 -21.47
N HIS A 5 -4.37 -33.25 -22.68
CA HIS A 5 -4.29 -32.03 -23.48
C HIS A 5 -5.73 -31.49 -23.62
N MET A 6 -6.03 -30.33 -23.04
CA MET A 6 -7.38 -29.76 -23.02
C MET A 6 -7.38 -28.50 -23.90
N PRO A 7 -7.49 -28.65 -25.24
CA PRO A 7 -7.61 -27.50 -26.11
C PRO A 7 -8.94 -26.77 -25.83
N THR A 8 -8.87 -25.50 -25.46
CA THR A 8 -10.03 -24.61 -25.47
C THR A 8 -10.21 -24.12 -26.92
N VAL A 9 -11.13 -24.76 -27.63
CA VAL A 9 -11.41 -24.44 -29.03
C VAL A 9 -12.08 -23.05 -29.12
N ASN A 10 -11.55 -22.19 -29.99
CA ASN A 10 -12.25 -21.09 -30.68
C ASN A 10 -13.29 -20.31 -29.83
N ASN A 11 -12.82 -19.49 -28.87
CA ASN A 11 -13.64 -18.64 -27.98
C ASN A 11 -14.55 -19.37 -26.96
N GLY A 12 -14.42 -20.69 -26.77
CA GLY A 12 -15.17 -21.44 -25.74
C GLY A 12 -14.71 -21.14 -24.30
N THR A 13 -15.52 -21.55 -23.31
CA THR A 13 -15.18 -21.46 -21.88
C THR A 13 -14.81 -22.84 -21.35
N PHE A 14 -13.62 -22.98 -20.77
CA PHE A 14 -13.26 -24.13 -19.95
C PHE A 14 -13.68 -23.88 -18.50
N LEU A 15 -14.76 -24.55 -18.09
CA LEU A 15 -15.44 -24.33 -16.83
C LEU A 15 -15.13 -25.44 -15.82
N ILE A 16 -14.74 -25.04 -14.61
CA ILE A 16 -14.41 -25.94 -13.50
C ILE A 16 -15.37 -25.66 -12.32
N GLU A 17 -16.38 -26.53 -12.16
CA GLU A 17 -17.46 -26.40 -11.17
C GLU A 17 -17.56 -27.57 -10.20
N THR A 18 -16.42 -27.96 -9.64
CA THR A 18 -16.35 -29.08 -8.70
C THR A 18 -16.12 -28.60 -7.26
N THR A 19 -16.75 -29.29 -6.31
CA THR A 19 -16.54 -29.10 -4.87
C THR A 19 -15.35 -29.92 -4.36
N ALA A 20 -14.91 -30.93 -5.11
CA ALA A 20 -13.75 -31.75 -4.77
C ALA A 20 -12.44 -31.05 -5.19
N ASN A 21 -11.34 -31.37 -4.50
CA ASN A 21 -10.03 -30.91 -4.93
C ASN A 21 -9.61 -31.62 -6.23
N GLN A 22 -9.04 -30.87 -7.17
CA GLN A 22 -8.60 -31.35 -8.48
C GLN A 22 -7.14 -31.00 -8.71
N ILE A 23 -6.44 -31.89 -9.42
CA ILE A 23 -5.11 -31.61 -9.98
C ILE A 23 -5.22 -31.76 -11.50
N LEU A 24 -4.95 -30.68 -12.22
CA LEU A 24 -4.98 -30.64 -13.68
C LEU A 24 -3.54 -30.55 -14.20
N GLY A 25 -3.00 -31.69 -14.66
CA GLY A 25 -1.64 -31.79 -15.19
C GLY A 25 -1.50 -31.54 -16.68
N GLY A 26 -2.60 -31.62 -17.42
CA GLY A 26 -2.62 -31.35 -18.86
C GLY A 26 -2.41 -29.87 -19.21
N VAL A 27 -1.91 -29.62 -20.42
CA VAL A 27 -1.78 -28.27 -20.98
C VAL A 27 -3.17 -27.77 -21.41
N ILE A 28 -3.61 -26.65 -20.84
CA ILE A 28 -4.73 -25.84 -21.34
C ILE A 28 -4.17 -24.88 -22.39
N SER A 29 -4.74 -24.88 -23.59
CA SER A 29 -4.26 -24.08 -24.74
C SER A 29 -5.44 -23.49 -25.53
N GLY A 30 -5.20 -22.51 -26.41
CA GLY A 30 -6.23 -21.89 -27.24
C GLY A 30 -6.64 -20.48 -26.79
N THR A 31 -7.62 -19.89 -27.47
CA THR A 31 -8.06 -18.49 -27.21
C THR A 31 -9.22 -18.38 -26.23
N GLY A 32 -9.79 -19.51 -25.81
CA GLY A 32 -10.92 -19.56 -24.89
C GLY A 32 -10.59 -19.13 -23.46
N THR A 33 -11.62 -18.91 -22.65
CA THR A 33 -11.47 -18.47 -21.25
C THR A 33 -11.41 -19.65 -20.29
N LEU A 34 -10.76 -19.46 -19.14
CA LEU A 34 -10.75 -20.39 -18.01
C LEU A 34 -11.62 -19.83 -16.88
N VAL A 35 -12.64 -20.58 -16.45
CA VAL A 35 -13.53 -20.18 -15.35
C VAL A 35 -13.52 -21.25 -14.26
N LYS A 36 -13.25 -20.83 -13.02
CA LYS A 36 -13.26 -21.69 -11.82
C LYS A 36 -14.36 -21.22 -10.86
N SER A 37 -15.47 -21.94 -10.74
CA SER A 37 -16.60 -21.56 -9.86
C SER A 37 -16.86 -22.51 -8.69
N GLY A 38 -16.42 -23.77 -8.77
CA GLY A 38 -16.68 -24.75 -7.69
C GLY A 38 -15.95 -24.41 -6.38
N THR A 39 -16.40 -24.94 -5.24
CA THR A 39 -15.80 -24.62 -3.93
C THR A 39 -14.47 -25.30 -3.64
N GLY A 40 -14.12 -26.36 -4.39
CA GLY A 40 -12.89 -27.11 -4.21
C GLY A 40 -11.64 -26.32 -4.61
N THR A 41 -10.47 -26.87 -4.29
CA THR A 41 -9.18 -26.38 -4.81
C THR A 41 -8.89 -27.02 -6.16
N THR A 42 -8.66 -26.22 -7.19
CA THR A 42 -8.10 -26.71 -8.46
C THR A 42 -6.64 -26.30 -8.54
N THR A 43 -5.76 -27.30 -8.57
CA THR A 43 -4.33 -27.14 -8.72
C THR A 43 -3.95 -27.32 -10.18
N LEU A 44 -3.44 -26.27 -10.82
CA LEU A 44 -2.88 -26.35 -12.17
C LEU A 44 -1.39 -26.71 -12.08
N THR A 45 -1.00 -27.82 -12.71
CA THR A 45 0.40 -28.27 -12.78
C THR A 45 0.94 -28.37 -14.21
N GLY A 46 0.08 -28.23 -15.23
CA GLY A 46 0.47 -28.16 -16.63
C GLY A 46 1.05 -26.80 -17.06
N ALA A 47 1.89 -26.80 -18.08
CA ALA A 47 2.45 -25.59 -18.71
C ALA A 47 1.44 -24.96 -19.68
N ASN A 48 0.48 -24.23 -19.15
CA ASN A 48 -0.66 -23.71 -19.90
C ASN A 48 -0.25 -22.59 -20.89
N THR A 49 -0.85 -22.60 -22.09
CA THR A 49 -0.56 -21.67 -23.20
C THR A 49 -1.79 -20.95 -23.73
N PHE A 50 -2.93 -21.03 -23.04
CA PHE A 50 -4.14 -20.33 -23.44
C PHE A 50 -3.99 -18.81 -23.32
N THR A 51 -4.67 -18.06 -24.19
CA THR A 51 -4.56 -16.60 -24.25
C THR A 51 -5.79 -15.86 -23.73
N GLY A 52 -6.89 -16.57 -23.48
CA GLY A 52 -8.11 -15.97 -22.94
C GLY A 52 -7.98 -15.56 -21.47
N ALA A 53 -9.02 -14.90 -20.97
CA ALA A 53 -9.08 -14.45 -19.58
C ALA A 53 -9.23 -15.61 -18.59
N VAL A 54 -8.75 -15.41 -17.37
CA VAL A 54 -9.00 -16.30 -16.23
C VAL A 54 -9.97 -15.64 -15.27
N THR A 55 -11.04 -16.34 -14.90
CA THR A 55 -12.01 -15.88 -13.91
C THR A 55 -12.11 -16.91 -12.77
N VAL A 56 -11.88 -16.46 -11.54
CA VAL A 56 -12.05 -17.29 -10.33
C VAL A 56 -13.27 -16.80 -9.58
N ASN A 57 -14.38 -17.53 -9.72
CA ASN A 57 -15.68 -17.25 -9.10
C ASN A 57 -15.86 -17.94 -7.74
N GLY A 58 -15.10 -19.01 -7.46
CA GLY A 58 -15.24 -19.75 -6.20
C GLY A 58 -14.08 -20.69 -5.88
N GLY A 59 -13.96 -21.01 -4.59
CA GLY A 59 -12.92 -21.88 -4.07
C GLY A 59 -11.52 -21.33 -4.31
N ILE A 60 -10.56 -22.23 -4.51
CA ILE A 60 -9.15 -21.87 -4.75
C ILE A 60 -8.77 -22.30 -6.17
N LEU A 61 -8.25 -21.38 -6.98
CA LEU A 61 -7.44 -21.71 -8.14
C LEU A 61 -5.98 -21.59 -7.73
N TYR A 62 -5.26 -22.69 -7.74
CA TYR A 62 -3.87 -22.75 -7.33
C TYR A 62 -2.97 -22.92 -8.55
N ALA A 63 -2.31 -21.84 -8.96
CA ALA A 63 -1.26 -21.84 -9.97
C ALA A 63 0.02 -22.42 -9.34
N ASN A 64 0.08 -23.76 -9.30
CA ASN A 64 1.07 -24.53 -8.55
C ASN A 64 2.19 -25.10 -9.44
N ALA A 65 2.33 -24.61 -10.67
CA ALA A 65 3.40 -25.07 -11.54
C ALA A 65 4.61 -24.13 -11.44
N ALA A 66 5.63 -24.54 -10.68
CA ALA A 66 7.01 -24.30 -11.08
C ALA A 66 7.49 -25.61 -11.74
N ASN A 67 7.75 -25.62 -13.05
CA ASN A 67 8.23 -26.80 -13.77
C ASN A 67 9.08 -26.39 -14.98
N ALA A 68 10.09 -27.23 -15.28
CA ALA A 68 11.36 -26.88 -15.95
C ALA A 68 11.32 -26.38 -17.41
N ALA A 69 10.18 -26.42 -18.12
CA ALA A 69 10.13 -26.07 -19.54
C ALA A 69 9.85 -24.58 -19.83
N THR A 70 8.93 -23.95 -19.08
CA THR A 70 8.51 -22.54 -19.32
C THR A 70 8.09 -21.77 -18.06
N ASN A 71 7.92 -22.46 -16.92
CA ASN A 71 7.75 -21.91 -15.58
C ASN A 71 6.61 -20.87 -15.36
N ARG A 72 5.51 -20.89 -16.14
CA ARG A 72 4.44 -19.88 -16.06
C ARG A 72 3.06 -20.47 -16.40
N ASN A 73 2.05 -20.32 -15.53
CA ASN A 73 0.67 -20.80 -15.77
C ASN A 73 -0.17 -19.82 -16.61
N PHE A 74 0.02 -18.51 -16.44
CA PHE A 74 -0.86 -17.49 -17.04
C PHE A 74 -0.09 -16.45 -17.88
N SER A 75 1.14 -16.74 -18.30
CA SER A 75 1.99 -15.81 -19.09
C SER A 75 1.28 -15.25 -20.33
N TYR A 76 0.46 -16.08 -20.97
CA TYR A 76 -0.25 -15.73 -22.20
C TYR A 76 -1.68 -15.26 -21.98
N ALA A 77 -2.24 -15.44 -20.78
CA ALA A 77 -3.61 -15.05 -20.48
C ALA A 77 -3.82 -13.54 -20.74
N SER A 78 -5.03 -13.11 -21.04
CA SER A 78 -5.29 -11.67 -21.26
C SER A 78 -5.39 -10.87 -19.96
N GLY A 79 -5.59 -11.56 -18.83
CA GLY A 79 -5.80 -10.97 -17.50
C GLY A 79 -6.47 -11.97 -16.58
N VAL A 80 -6.52 -11.63 -15.28
CA VAL A 80 -7.15 -12.45 -14.26
C VAL A 80 -8.11 -11.65 -13.42
N THR A 81 -9.30 -12.19 -13.18
CA THR A 81 -10.30 -11.63 -12.26
C THR A 81 -10.59 -12.64 -11.16
N VAL A 82 -10.46 -12.21 -9.90
CA VAL A 82 -10.80 -13.00 -8.71
C VAL A 82 -12.01 -12.35 -8.04
N ASN A 83 -13.10 -13.11 -7.94
CA ASN A 83 -14.39 -12.65 -7.44
C ASN A 83 -14.62 -13.05 -5.98
N THR A 84 -15.66 -12.47 -5.39
CA THR A 84 -15.98 -12.57 -3.97
C THR A 84 -15.95 -14.01 -3.44
N GLY A 85 -15.23 -14.23 -2.34
CA GLY A 85 -15.10 -15.54 -1.70
C GLY A 85 -14.13 -16.49 -2.40
N ALA A 86 -13.54 -16.11 -3.54
CA ALA A 86 -12.54 -16.90 -4.24
C ALA A 86 -11.11 -16.50 -3.88
N THR A 87 -10.19 -17.44 -4.07
CA THR A 87 -8.75 -17.21 -3.92
C THR A 87 -8.01 -17.63 -5.19
N LEU A 88 -7.19 -16.73 -5.74
CA LEU A 88 -6.10 -17.12 -6.62
C LEU A 88 -4.85 -17.29 -5.77
N ARG A 89 -4.24 -18.47 -5.82
CA ARG A 89 -3.02 -18.81 -5.08
C ARG A 89 -1.86 -19.10 -6.02
N SER A 90 -0.65 -18.67 -5.68
CA SER A 90 0.58 -18.98 -6.42
C SER A 90 1.69 -19.48 -5.49
N ASN A 91 2.46 -20.48 -5.96
CA ASN A 91 3.58 -21.06 -5.20
C ASN A 91 4.94 -20.38 -5.47
N GLY A 92 4.98 -19.41 -6.37
CA GLY A 92 6.20 -18.77 -6.83
C GLY A 92 5.94 -17.90 -8.05
N ASN A 93 6.94 -17.76 -8.92
CA ASN A 93 6.86 -16.96 -10.14
C ASN A 93 6.01 -17.62 -11.26
N SER A 94 4.96 -18.32 -10.84
CA SER A 94 4.16 -19.24 -11.62
C SER A 94 2.93 -18.57 -12.24
N LEU A 95 2.65 -17.29 -11.93
CA LEU A 95 1.57 -16.52 -12.56
C LEU A 95 1.99 -16.04 -13.96
N PHE A 96 2.87 -15.02 -14.06
CA PHE A 96 3.18 -14.36 -15.34
C PHE A 96 4.64 -14.49 -15.81
N GLY A 97 5.61 -14.70 -14.92
CA GLY A 97 7.04 -14.76 -15.27
C GLY A 97 7.83 -13.49 -14.93
N TRP A 98 9.08 -13.39 -15.42
CA TRP A 98 10.06 -12.35 -14.99
C TRP A 98 10.23 -11.14 -15.92
N ASP A 99 9.82 -11.13 -17.19
CA ASP A 99 10.44 -10.18 -18.14
C ASP A 99 9.77 -8.80 -18.29
N GLY A 100 8.75 -8.47 -17.50
CA GLY A 100 8.05 -7.17 -17.57
C GLY A 100 7.37 -6.85 -18.92
N THR A 101 7.34 -7.79 -19.88
CA THR A 101 6.59 -7.65 -21.14
C THR A 101 5.27 -8.45 -21.12
N GLN A 102 5.12 -9.32 -20.12
CA GLN A 102 4.02 -10.29 -20.00
C GLN A 102 3.13 -10.04 -18.79
N GLU A 103 3.35 -8.99 -18.02
CA GLU A 103 2.51 -8.71 -16.86
C GLU A 103 1.11 -8.33 -17.34
N LYS A 104 0.13 -9.14 -16.93
CA LYS A 104 -1.27 -8.96 -17.27
C LYS A 104 -2.00 -8.37 -16.08
N PRO A 105 -3.08 -7.59 -16.31
CA PRO A 105 -3.85 -7.05 -15.21
C PRO A 105 -4.44 -8.17 -14.37
N VAL A 106 -4.27 -8.07 -13.05
CA VAL A 106 -5.00 -8.88 -12.07
C VAL A 106 -5.97 -7.98 -11.33
N THR A 107 -7.25 -8.32 -11.35
CA THR A 107 -8.28 -7.64 -10.56
C THR A 107 -8.72 -8.55 -9.42
N VAL A 108 -8.67 -8.04 -8.19
CA VAL A 108 -9.11 -8.73 -6.98
C VAL A 108 -10.30 -7.96 -6.41
N ASN A 109 -11.50 -8.50 -6.60
CA ASN A 109 -12.75 -7.87 -6.20
C ASN A 109 -13.04 -8.03 -4.70
N ALA A 110 -14.08 -7.36 -4.23
CA ALA A 110 -14.51 -7.34 -2.84
C ALA A 110 -14.61 -8.74 -2.23
N GLY A 111 -13.91 -8.98 -1.12
CA GLY A 111 -13.91 -10.27 -0.44
C GLY A 111 -13.14 -11.39 -1.15
N ALA A 112 -12.42 -11.10 -2.24
CA ALA A 112 -11.51 -12.03 -2.90
C ALA A 112 -10.07 -11.89 -2.37
N VAL A 113 -9.26 -12.94 -2.56
CA VAL A 113 -7.86 -12.97 -2.12
C VAL A 113 -6.93 -13.36 -3.25
N LEU A 114 -5.84 -12.60 -3.40
CA LEU A 114 -4.67 -13.00 -4.16
C LEU A 114 -3.57 -13.40 -3.17
N LEU A 115 -3.19 -14.68 -3.18
CA LEU A 115 -2.38 -15.32 -2.15
C LEU A 115 -1.06 -15.87 -2.72
N ALA A 116 0.06 -15.42 -2.18
CA ALA A 116 1.37 -16.02 -2.40
C ALA A 116 1.63 -17.07 -1.32
N ASP A 117 2.29 -18.17 -1.67
CA ASP A 117 2.73 -19.11 -0.66
C ASP A 117 3.96 -18.66 0.12
N ALA A 118 4.22 -19.37 1.22
CA ALA A 118 5.49 -19.28 1.90
C ALA A 118 6.65 -19.46 0.90
N ASN A 119 7.59 -18.53 0.91
CA ASN A 119 8.75 -18.48 0.02
C ASN A 119 8.39 -18.42 -1.47
N ALA A 120 7.16 -18.00 -1.81
CA ALA A 120 6.85 -17.62 -3.18
C ALA A 120 7.51 -16.27 -3.50
N ASP A 121 7.89 -16.09 -4.76
CA ASP A 121 8.31 -14.82 -5.33
C ASP A 121 7.47 -14.56 -6.58
N VAL A 122 6.52 -13.64 -6.50
CA VAL A 122 5.50 -13.43 -7.54
C VAL A 122 5.61 -12.03 -8.13
N GLY A 123 5.99 -11.93 -9.41
CA GLY A 123 5.98 -10.67 -10.15
C GLY A 123 4.58 -10.26 -10.61
N LEU A 124 4.25 -8.98 -10.47
CA LEU A 124 3.01 -8.36 -10.93
C LEU A 124 3.32 -6.98 -11.54
N GLY A 125 2.69 -6.70 -12.68
CA GLY A 125 2.71 -5.36 -13.26
C GLY A 125 1.58 -4.50 -12.72
N LEU A 126 0.36 -4.73 -13.22
CA LEU A 126 -0.84 -4.05 -12.74
C LEU A 126 -1.69 -4.97 -11.86
N LEU A 127 -1.75 -4.64 -10.56
CA LEU A 127 -2.69 -5.21 -9.61
C LEU A 127 -3.79 -4.19 -9.30
N THR A 128 -5.03 -4.50 -9.66
CA THR A 128 -6.21 -3.73 -9.23
C THR A 128 -6.84 -4.38 -8.01
N LEU A 129 -6.82 -3.68 -6.88
CA LEU A 129 -7.59 -4.04 -5.70
C LEU A 129 -8.91 -3.27 -5.71
N ASN A 130 -10.00 -4.01 -5.95
CA ASN A 130 -11.37 -3.51 -5.98
C ASN A 130 -12.14 -4.08 -4.78
N GLY A 131 -11.63 -3.85 -3.57
CA GLY A 131 -12.17 -4.38 -2.33
C GLY A 131 -11.50 -5.68 -1.86
N GLY A 132 -10.52 -6.16 -2.62
CA GLY A 132 -9.83 -7.42 -2.40
C GLY A 132 -8.64 -7.32 -1.44
N THR A 133 -8.01 -8.48 -1.21
CA THR A 133 -6.82 -8.61 -0.37
C THR A 133 -5.63 -9.19 -1.13
N LEU A 134 -4.45 -8.56 -0.98
CA LEU A 134 -3.16 -9.14 -1.33
C LEU A 134 -2.50 -9.72 -0.07
N ALA A 135 -2.17 -11.01 -0.09
CA ALA A 135 -1.68 -11.74 1.09
C ALA A 135 -0.54 -12.72 0.75
N ASN A 136 0.14 -13.22 1.79
CA ASN A 136 1.01 -14.40 1.71
C ASN A 136 0.79 -15.35 2.91
N SER A 137 0.96 -16.66 2.71
CA SER A 137 0.63 -17.70 3.69
C SER A 137 1.77 -18.08 4.65
N GLY A 138 2.92 -17.40 4.58
CA GLY A 138 4.07 -17.71 5.44
C GLY A 138 5.29 -16.82 5.18
N PRO A 139 6.52 -17.24 5.56
CA PRO A 139 7.72 -16.44 5.35
C PRO A 139 7.95 -16.15 3.86
N SER A 140 8.83 -15.22 3.56
CA SER A 140 9.08 -14.74 2.20
C SER A 140 10.53 -14.99 1.80
N THR A 141 10.79 -14.97 0.49
CA THR A 141 12.14 -15.15 -0.04
C THR A 141 13.00 -13.90 0.11
N ALA A 142 14.30 -14.03 -0.20
CA ALA A 142 15.19 -12.88 -0.41
C ALA A 142 14.70 -11.89 -1.48
N TYR A 143 13.80 -12.31 -2.39
CA TYR A 143 13.22 -11.54 -3.50
C TYR A 143 11.81 -11.02 -3.24
N GLY A 144 11.21 -11.36 -2.10
CA GLY A 144 9.89 -10.85 -1.72
C GLY A 144 8.83 -11.93 -1.83
N SER A 145 7.62 -11.62 -1.38
CA SER A 145 6.41 -12.40 -1.70
C SER A 145 5.78 -11.89 -3.00
N TRP A 146 5.81 -10.57 -3.19
CA TRP A 146 5.24 -9.85 -4.33
C TRP A 146 6.24 -8.81 -4.82
N ARG A 147 6.51 -8.79 -6.12
CA ARG A 147 7.43 -7.85 -6.77
C ARG A 147 6.71 -7.00 -7.81
N PHE A 148 7.06 -5.72 -7.81
CA PHE A 148 6.69 -4.70 -8.79
C PHE A 148 8.00 -4.03 -9.22
N ASP A 149 8.59 -4.48 -10.33
CA ASP A 149 9.99 -4.19 -10.67
C ASP A 149 10.15 -3.16 -11.80
N GLN A 150 9.10 -2.91 -12.57
CA GLN A 150 9.13 -1.91 -13.63
C GLN A 150 8.58 -0.57 -13.16
N ALA A 151 9.06 0.50 -13.78
CA ALA A 151 8.58 1.86 -13.51
C ALA A 151 7.07 2.05 -13.78
N THR A 152 6.47 1.15 -14.56
CA THR A 152 5.04 1.17 -14.89
C THR A 152 4.17 0.36 -13.93
N ASP A 153 4.78 -0.39 -13.01
CA ASP A 153 4.06 -1.34 -12.16
C ASP A 153 3.28 -0.61 -11.07
N ARG A 154 2.08 -1.11 -10.78
CA ARG A 154 1.16 -0.44 -9.88
C ARG A 154 0.30 -1.39 -9.08
N ILE A 155 0.09 -1.02 -7.83
CA ILE A 155 -1.12 -1.39 -7.08
C ILE A 155 -2.13 -0.25 -7.28
N MET A 156 -3.19 -0.49 -8.02
CA MET A 156 -4.30 0.44 -8.23
C MET A 156 -5.46 0.08 -7.32
N VAL A 157 -5.88 1.01 -6.46
CA VAL A 157 -6.94 0.77 -5.47
C VAL A 157 -8.19 1.53 -5.92
N SER A 158 -9.24 0.77 -6.23
CA SER A 158 -10.53 1.28 -6.75
C SER A 158 -11.68 1.16 -5.76
N ALA A 159 -11.54 0.29 -4.75
CA ALA A 159 -12.39 0.22 -3.57
C ALA A 159 -11.53 -0.05 -2.32
N ASP A 160 -12.08 0.14 -1.12
CA ASP A 160 -11.32 0.00 0.12
C ASP A 160 -10.76 -1.41 0.26
N SER A 161 -9.43 -1.53 0.29
CA SER A 161 -8.73 -2.81 0.11
C SER A 161 -7.64 -3.01 1.15
N THR A 162 -7.12 -4.24 1.23
CA THR A 162 -6.09 -4.62 2.20
C THR A 162 -4.87 -5.22 1.50
N VAL A 163 -3.68 -4.84 1.96
CA VAL A 163 -2.44 -5.59 1.72
C VAL A 163 -1.94 -6.08 3.07
N SER A 164 -2.19 -7.35 3.35
CA SER A 164 -1.63 -8.04 4.52
C SER A 164 -0.30 -8.70 4.21
N ALA A 165 0.11 -8.69 2.94
CA ALA A 165 1.31 -9.36 2.51
C ALA A 165 2.59 -8.74 3.10
N THR A 166 3.49 -9.57 3.59
CA THR A 166 4.81 -9.17 4.07
C THR A 166 5.86 -9.30 2.97
N ASN A 167 6.89 -8.47 3.05
CA ASN A 167 8.00 -8.42 2.09
C ASN A 167 7.50 -8.18 0.64
N VAL A 168 6.64 -7.18 0.49
CA VAL A 168 6.25 -6.63 -0.82
C VAL A 168 7.36 -5.70 -1.30
N LYS A 169 7.68 -5.74 -2.59
CA LYS A 169 8.78 -4.97 -3.18
C LYS A 169 8.37 -4.13 -4.35
N PHE A 170 8.90 -2.93 -4.37
CA PHE A 170 8.84 -2.01 -5.50
C PHE A 170 10.28 -1.78 -5.95
N GLY A 171 10.79 -2.62 -6.85
CA GLY A 171 12.19 -2.64 -7.28
C GLY A 171 12.62 -1.40 -8.08
N ASN A 172 11.66 -0.56 -8.46
CA ASN A 172 11.89 0.67 -9.21
C ASN A 172 11.13 1.84 -8.58
N ALA A 173 11.75 3.03 -8.55
CA ALA A 173 11.14 4.23 -7.99
C ALA A 173 9.87 4.69 -8.72
N GLY A 174 9.68 4.30 -9.98
CA GLY A 174 8.46 4.56 -10.74
C GLY A 174 7.28 3.67 -10.36
N ALA A 175 7.55 2.48 -9.80
CA ALA A 175 6.48 1.60 -9.35
C ALA A 175 5.70 2.25 -8.20
N ALA A 176 4.37 2.18 -8.25
CA ALA A 176 3.52 3.02 -7.40
C ALA A 176 2.36 2.29 -6.74
N ILE A 177 2.00 2.78 -5.55
CA ILE A 177 0.69 2.55 -4.96
C ILE A 177 -0.19 3.74 -5.30
N GLN A 178 -1.20 3.52 -6.15
CA GLN A 178 -2.16 4.52 -6.57
C GLN A 178 -3.50 4.29 -5.89
N VAL A 179 -3.88 5.18 -4.97
CA VAL A 179 -5.16 5.08 -4.24
C VAL A 179 -6.15 6.09 -4.79
N SER A 180 -7.27 5.60 -5.35
CA SER A 180 -8.30 6.45 -5.94
C SER A 180 -9.00 7.33 -4.90
N ALA A 181 -9.67 8.38 -5.37
CA ALA A 181 -10.38 9.33 -4.51
C ALA A 181 -11.36 8.61 -3.55
N PHE A 182 -11.38 9.07 -2.30
CA PHE A 182 -12.23 8.53 -1.22
C PHE A 182 -11.98 7.06 -0.87
N ARG A 183 -10.93 6.44 -1.42
CA ARG A 183 -10.58 5.04 -1.13
C ARG A 183 -9.45 4.96 -0.10
N ASN A 184 -9.41 3.83 0.58
CA ASN A 184 -8.40 3.48 1.57
C ASN A 184 -7.68 2.20 1.16
N LEU A 185 -6.34 2.21 1.20
CA LEU A 185 -5.54 0.99 1.26
C LEU A 185 -5.03 0.80 2.67
N ASN A 186 -5.43 -0.28 3.32
CA ASN A 186 -4.85 -0.68 4.60
C ASN A 186 -3.68 -1.65 4.37
N PHE A 187 -2.46 -1.17 4.56
CA PHE A 187 -1.24 -1.96 4.39
C PHE A 187 -0.72 -2.38 5.77
N THR A 188 -1.10 -3.58 6.19
CA THR A 188 -0.71 -4.15 7.50
C THR A 188 0.55 -5.01 7.42
N GLY A 189 0.89 -5.47 6.22
CA GLY A 189 2.15 -6.15 5.95
C GLY A 189 3.33 -5.18 5.86
N THR A 190 4.39 -5.60 5.17
CA THR A 190 5.67 -4.86 5.15
C THR A 190 6.22 -4.67 3.75
N ILE A 191 6.85 -3.52 3.54
CA ILE A 191 7.71 -3.23 2.39
C ILE A 191 9.17 -3.32 2.84
N THR A 192 9.97 -4.14 2.16
CA THR A 192 11.36 -4.42 2.55
C THR A 192 12.25 -4.52 1.32
N ASN A 193 13.56 -4.28 1.47
CA ASN A 193 14.53 -4.45 0.40
C ASN A 193 14.68 -5.92 -0.03
N ALA A 194 15.33 -6.14 -1.18
CA ALA A 194 15.88 -7.45 -1.50
C ALA A 194 17.13 -7.76 -0.69
N THR A 195 17.14 -8.93 -0.05
CA THR A 195 18.31 -9.43 0.69
C THR A 195 19.50 -9.64 -0.25
N SER A 196 19.26 -9.79 -1.56
CA SER A 196 20.27 -9.89 -2.62
C SER A 196 20.78 -8.53 -3.15
N GLY A 197 20.50 -7.41 -2.48
CA GLY A 197 21.09 -6.09 -2.78
C GLY A 197 20.21 -5.13 -3.60
N GLY A 198 18.97 -5.51 -3.91
CA GLY A 198 17.99 -4.63 -4.56
C GLY A 198 17.30 -3.67 -3.58
N VAL A 199 17.26 -2.40 -3.94
CA VAL A 199 16.59 -1.35 -3.15
C VAL A 199 15.10 -1.34 -3.49
N SER A 200 14.25 -1.39 -2.46
CA SER A 200 12.81 -1.16 -2.63
C SER A 200 12.47 0.31 -2.39
N PHE A 201 11.56 0.85 -3.17
CA PHE A 201 11.04 2.21 -3.04
C PHE A 201 9.60 2.20 -2.52
N LEU A 202 9.06 3.39 -2.26
CA LEU A 202 7.63 3.56 -2.06
C LEU A 202 7.17 4.88 -2.70
N THR A 203 6.40 4.79 -3.77
CA THR A 203 5.78 5.95 -4.40
C THR A 203 4.26 5.90 -4.21
N LYS A 204 3.71 6.85 -3.44
CA LYS A 204 2.27 7.00 -3.21
C LYS A 204 1.69 8.07 -4.14
N THR A 205 0.70 7.69 -4.94
CA THR A 205 -0.06 8.57 -5.84
C THR A 205 -1.57 8.42 -5.62
N GLY A 206 -2.36 9.21 -6.35
CA GLY A 206 -3.82 9.27 -6.20
C GLY A 206 -4.26 9.98 -4.92
N SER A 207 -5.46 10.55 -4.93
CA SER A 207 -5.96 11.40 -3.84
C SER A 207 -6.47 10.66 -2.61
N GLY A 208 -6.60 9.32 -2.67
CA GLY A 208 -7.02 8.51 -1.52
C GLY A 208 -5.92 8.31 -0.48
N THR A 209 -6.24 7.51 0.53
CA THR A 209 -5.39 7.27 1.70
C THR A 209 -4.67 5.92 1.62
N LEU A 210 -3.35 5.93 1.73
CA LEU A 210 -2.55 4.75 2.04
C LEU A 210 -2.26 4.73 3.53
N THR A 211 -2.65 3.67 4.24
CA THR A 211 -2.25 3.45 5.63
C THR A 211 -1.12 2.45 5.67
N LEU A 212 0.02 2.81 6.26
CA LEU A 212 1.12 1.90 6.55
C LEU A 212 1.15 1.60 8.05
N ALA A 213 0.76 0.38 8.41
CA ALA A 213 0.70 -0.08 9.79
C ALA A 213 1.84 -1.05 10.17
N GLY A 214 2.47 -1.70 9.19
CA GLY A 214 3.61 -2.58 9.44
C GLY A 214 4.95 -1.86 9.64
N THR A 215 5.96 -2.65 9.99
CA THR A 215 7.37 -2.22 10.09
C THR A 215 8.02 -2.33 8.71
N ASN A 216 8.14 -1.21 8.01
CA ASN A 216 8.73 -1.17 6.67
C ASN A 216 10.22 -0.86 6.78
N THR A 217 11.05 -1.68 6.14
CA THR A 217 12.52 -1.60 6.25
C THR A 217 13.21 -1.35 4.91
N HIS A 218 12.44 -0.95 3.89
CA HIS A 218 13.02 -0.50 2.63
C HIS A 218 13.89 0.75 2.84
N THR A 219 14.93 0.87 2.00
CA THR A 219 15.89 1.99 2.10
C THR A 219 15.80 2.95 0.92
N GLY A 220 15.09 2.58 -0.14
CA GLY A 220 14.83 3.48 -1.26
C GLY A 220 13.83 4.54 -0.85
N ALA A 221 13.89 5.69 -1.52
CA ALA A 221 13.08 6.85 -1.18
C ALA A 221 11.58 6.52 -1.06
N THR A 222 10.95 7.14 -0.06
CA THR A 222 9.50 7.18 0.09
C THR A 222 9.00 8.53 -0.42
N ALA A 223 8.27 8.52 -1.53
CA ALA A 223 7.71 9.70 -2.16
C ALA A 223 6.18 9.71 -2.00
N VAL A 224 5.66 10.68 -1.25
CA VAL A 224 4.23 10.94 -1.12
C VAL A 224 3.85 12.03 -2.11
N ASN A 225 3.54 11.61 -3.33
CA ASN A 225 3.30 12.52 -4.45
C ASN A 225 1.87 13.09 -4.47
N ALA A 226 0.89 12.37 -3.92
CA ALA A 226 -0.49 12.83 -3.84
C ALA A 226 -1.30 12.09 -2.76
N GLY A 227 -2.38 12.73 -2.33
CA GLY A 227 -3.31 12.19 -1.33
C GLY A 227 -2.65 12.07 0.05
N THR A 228 -3.11 11.09 0.83
CA THR A 228 -2.67 10.93 2.23
C THR A 228 -1.86 9.66 2.41
N LEU A 229 -0.70 9.79 3.05
CA LEU A 229 0.00 8.68 3.72
C LEU A 229 -0.31 8.75 5.22
N ARG A 230 -1.00 7.75 5.76
CA ARG A 230 -1.22 7.57 7.20
C ARG A 230 -0.23 6.54 7.72
N LEU A 231 0.77 7.01 8.46
CA LEU A 231 1.81 6.18 9.05
C LEU A 231 1.47 5.87 10.51
N THR A 232 1.09 4.62 10.79
CA THR A 232 0.88 4.13 12.16
C THR A 232 1.93 3.09 12.58
N GLY A 233 2.61 2.47 11.61
CA GLY A 233 3.77 1.62 11.83
C GLY A 233 5.07 2.41 11.73
N SER A 234 6.05 1.87 10.99
CA SER A 234 7.34 2.56 10.78
C SER A 234 7.83 2.50 9.34
N LEU A 235 8.61 3.52 8.98
CA LEU A 235 9.51 3.54 7.83
C LEU A 235 10.93 3.45 8.38
N GLY A 236 11.79 2.67 7.72
CA GLY A 236 13.20 2.53 8.05
C GLY A 236 13.99 3.83 7.85
N ASN A 237 15.32 3.72 7.80
CA ASN A 237 16.19 4.85 7.48
C ASN A 237 16.16 5.16 5.97
N THR A 238 15.04 5.71 5.50
CA THR A 238 14.79 6.14 4.12
C THR A 238 14.56 7.65 4.09
N PRO A 239 15.02 8.36 3.04
CA PRO A 239 14.51 9.70 2.78
C PRO A 239 13.01 9.64 2.46
N VAL A 240 12.24 10.52 3.09
CA VAL A 240 10.81 10.69 2.89
C VAL A 240 10.54 12.10 2.38
N SER A 241 9.81 12.21 1.28
CA SER A 241 9.37 13.49 0.72
C SER A 241 7.84 13.53 0.64
N VAL A 242 7.27 14.67 1.00
CA VAL A 242 5.83 14.95 0.87
C VAL A 242 5.67 16.13 -0.09
N ALA A 243 5.04 15.86 -1.23
CA ALA A 243 4.89 16.82 -2.33
C ALA A 243 3.78 17.86 -2.06
N ASP A 244 3.69 18.86 -2.94
CA ASP A 244 2.65 19.88 -2.95
C ASP A 244 1.24 19.24 -2.86
N GLY A 245 0.44 19.71 -1.89
CA GLY A 245 -0.91 19.25 -1.64
C GLY A 245 -1.04 17.83 -1.05
N ALA A 246 0.06 17.08 -0.95
CA ALA A 246 0.06 15.76 -0.34
C ALA A 246 0.13 15.86 1.19
N THR A 247 -0.36 14.83 1.87
CA THR A 247 -0.48 14.79 3.33
C THR A 247 0.27 13.61 3.93
N LEU A 248 1.06 13.86 4.98
CA LEU A 248 1.52 12.82 5.92
C LEU A 248 0.77 12.97 7.25
N THR A 249 0.23 11.87 7.76
CA THR A 249 -0.52 11.82 9.03
C THR A 249 -0.13 10.59 9.86
N GLY A 250 -0.59 10.52 11.11
CA GLY A 250 -0.44 9.36 11.97
C GLY A 250 0.56 9.55 13.12
N THR A 251 0.75 8.47 13.88
CA THR A 251 1.56 8.39 15.10
C THR A 251 2.81 7.52 14.93
N GLY A 252 3.11 7.07 13.71
CA GLY A 252 4.20 6.16 13.45
C GLY A 252 5.58 6.83 13.46
N THR A 253 6.58 6.04 13.08
CA THR A 253 8.00 6.46 13.10
C THR A 253 8.56 6.55 11.69
N VAL A 254 9.20 7.68 11.36
CA VAL A 254 10.07 7.85 10.20
C VAL A 254 11.52 7.73 10.66
N GLY A 255 12.21 6.67 10.26
CA GLY A 255 13.59 6.43 10.67
C GLY A 255 14.62 7.33 9.99
N GLY A 256 14.34 7.80 8.76
CA GLY A 256 15.23 8.68 8.00
C GLY A 256 14.80 10.15 7.99
N SER A 257 15.29 10.91 7.02
CA SER A 257 14.92 12.32 6.85
C SER A 257 13.48 12.47 6.34
N LEU A 258 12.77 13.49 6.81
CA LEU A 258 11.42 13.84 6.36
C LEU A 258 11.40 15.29 5.86
N ALA A 259 10.98 15.50 4.61
CA ALA A 259 10.90 16.81 4.00
C ALA A 259 9.49 17.10 3.46
N PHE A 260 8.94 18.24 3.86
CA PHE A 260 7.69 18.78 3.34
C PHE A 260 7.96 19.88 2.32
N ALA A 261 7.49 19.69 1.08
CA ALA A 261 7.53 20.71 0.05
C ALA A 261 6.57 21.88 0.35
N ALA A 262 6.63 22.95 -0.45
CA ALA A 262 5.66 24.03 -0.37
C ALA A 262 4.23 23.47 -0.52
N ASN A 263 3.30 23.98 0.29
CA ASN A 263 1.90 23.53 0.38
C ASN A 263 1.68 22.06 0.79
N ALA A 264 2.73 21.29 1.09
CA ALA A 264 2.59 19.96 1.67
C ALA A 264 2.01 20.06 3.08
N ILE A 265 1.22 19.07 3.48
CA ILE A 265 0.48 19.07 4.74
C ILE A 265 1.03 18.00 5.67
N HIS A 266 1.34 18.41 6.90
CA HIS A 266 1.66 17.51 7.99
C HIS A 266 0.55 17.54 9.03
N THR A 267 -0.09 16.40 9.32
CA THR A 267 -1.05 16.27 10.42
C THR A 267 -0.53 15.26 11.46
N PRO A 268 0.51 15.62 12.24
CA PRO A 268 1.19 14.71 13.15
C PRO A 268 0.31 14.31 14.33
N GLY A 269 0.45 13.07 14.79
CA GLY A 269 -0.19 12.64 16.03
C GLY A 269 -1.71 12.60 15.93
N ASN A 270 -2.24 12.14 14.79
CA ASN A 270 -3.66 11.91 14.56
C ASN A 270 -3.93 10.41 14.26
N PRO A 271 -4.63 9.65 15.13
CA PRO A 271 -5.24 10.08 16.39
C PRO A 271 -4.18 10.51 17.41
N LEU A 272 -4.60 11.19 18.49
CA LEU A 272 -3.70 11.78 19.50
C LEU A 272 -2.55 10.84 19.89
N GLY A 273 -1.34 11.33 19.69
CA GLY A 273 -0.12 10.61 19.98
C GLY A 273 1.10 11.40 19.50
N THR A 274 2.26 10.76 19.58
CA THR A 274 3.51 11.34 19.08
C THR A 274 3.87 10.70 17.76
N GLN A 275 4.09 11.49 16.70
CA GLN A 275 4.80 11.02 15.52
C GLN A 275 6.31 11.21 15.75
N THR A 276 7.09 10.17 15.45
CA THR A 276 8.54 10.20 15.65
C THR A 276 9.26 10.32 14.32
N VAL A 277 10.25 11.21 14.23
CA VAL A 277 11.15 11.38 13.09
C VAL A 277 12.57 11.30 13.61
N THR A 278 13.25 10.17 13.43
CA THR A 278 14.60 9.99 13.98
C THR A 278 15.64 10.82 13.20
N GLY A 279 15.42 11.01 11.89
CA GLY A 279 16.29 11.84 11.05
C GLY A 279 15.96 13.33 11.10
N ALA A 280 16.53 14.08 10.16
CA ALA A 280 16.24 15.49 9.99
C ALA A 280 14.81 15.71 9.48
N LEU A 281 14.11 16.69 10.06
CA LEU A 281 12.78 17.13 9.67
C LEU A 281 12.86 18.53 9.07
N SER A 282 12.35 18.71 7.85
CA SER A 282 12.37 20.02 7.18
C SER A 282 11.00 20.42 6.66
N TYR A 283 10.69 21.70 6.83
CA TYR A 283 9.49 22.36 6.33
C TYR A 283 9.89 23.48 5.37
N ALA A 284 9.48 23.37 4.11
CA ALA A 284 9.64 24.45 3.14
C ALA A 284 8.69 25.63 3.44
N ALA A 285 8.96 26.79 2.84
CA ALA A 285 8.02 27.91 2.85
C ALA A 285 6.64 27.46 2.32
N ALA A 286 5.55 27.99 2.88
CA ALA A 286 4.17 27.62 2.58
C ALA A 286 3.73 26.18 2.91
N SER A 287 4.63 25.30 3.39
CA SER A 287 4.21 24.02 3.97
C SER A 287 3.34 24.26 5.22
N ARG A 288 2.46 23.32 5.53
CA ARG A 288 1.47 23.47 6.61
C ARG A 288 1.54 22.33 7.60
N VAL A 289 1.67 22.65 8.88
CA VAL A 289 1.37 21.71 9.97
C VAL A 289 -0.06 21.95 10.42
N ARG A 290 -0.97 20.98 10.24
CA ARG A 290 -2.28 21.02 10.90
C ARG A 290 -2.16 20.25 12.20
N TRP A 291 -2.09 21.00 13.29
CA TRP A 291 -1.82 20.47 14.60
C TRP A 291 -3.12 20.34 15.40
N ASN A 292 -3.37 19.13 15.88
CA ASN A 292 -4.64 18.79 16.50
C ASN A 292 -4.59 18.98 18.02
N LEU A 293 -5.62 19.63 18.55
CA LEU A 293 -5.90 19.84 19.95
C LEU A 293 -7.29 19.28 20.27
N ASN A 294 -7.38 18.34 21.21
CA ASN A 294 -8.60 17.57 21.48
C ASN A 294 -9.63 18.30 22.35
N SER A 295 -9.30 19.49 22.83
CA SER A 295 -10.14 20.32 23.71
C SER A 295 -9.49 21.69 23.88
N ASN A 296 -10.26 22.72 24.26
CA ASN A 296 -9.69 23.98 24.73
C ASN A 296 -9.02 23.80 26.10
N SER A 297 -7.85 23.17 26.13
CA SER A 297 -7.03 22.90 27.32
C SER A 297 -5.55 22.96 26.98
N ASP A 298 -4.73 23.38 27.94
CA ASP A 298 -3.27 23.32 27.93
C ASP A 298 -2.71 22.16 28.78
N ALA A 299 -3.59 21.25 29.22
CA ALA A 299 -3.17 20.04 29.92
C ALA A 299 -2.29 19.15 29.03
N ALA A 300 -1.39 18.39 29.66
CA ALA A 300 -0.59 17.41 28.93
C ALA A 300 -1.48 16.33 28.29
N GLY A 301 -1.09 15.87 27.09
CA GLY A 301 -1.76 14.75 26.40
C GLY A 301 -3.04 15.13 25.62
N VAL A 302 -3.42 16.40 25.62
CA VAL A 302 -4.59 16.90 24.86
C VAL A 302 -4.28 17.25 23.40
N SER A 303 -3.04 17.01 22.93
CA SER A 303 -2.59 17.35 21.58
C SER A 303 -1.70 16.28 20.97
N GLY A 304 -1.68 16.24 19.63
CA GLY A 304 -0.66 15.51 18.88
C GLY A 304 0.72 16.10 19.13
N ARG A 305 1.80 15.30 19.01
CA ARG A 305 3.18 15.78 19.18
C ARG A 305 4.07 15.30 18.05
N ILE A 306 5.13 16.05 17.80
CA ILE A 306 6.27 15.62 16.97
C ILE A 306 7.49 15.44 17.87
N ALA A 307 8.14 14.29 17.78
CA ALA A 307 9.49 14.11 18.31
C ALA A 307 10.44 13.91 17.12
N ALA A 308 11.35 14.84 16.90
CA ALA A 308 12.23 14.85 15.74
C ALA A 308 13.72 14.86 16.13
N GLY A 309 14.60 14.55 15.17
CA GLY A 309 16.01 14.91 15.22
C GLY A 309 16.21 16.42 15.05
N ALA A 310 17.11 16.83 14.15
CA ALA A 310 17.25 18.23 13.78
C ALA A 310 16.02 18.71 13.00
N VAL A 311 15.52 19.91 13.32
CA VAL A 311 14.35 20.51 12.68
C VAL A 311 14.73 21.83 12.04
N ASP A 312 14.44 21.96 10.74
CA ASP A 312 14.60 23.20 9.98
C ASP A 312 13.24 23.68 9.45
N ILE A 313 12.81 24.86 9.88
CA ILE A 313 11.56 25.50 9.47
C ILE A 313 11.89 26.72 8.63
N THR A 314 11.66 26.62 7.32
CA THR A 314 11.90 27.73 6.39
C THR A 314 10.87 28.85 6.65
N SER A 315 11.32 30.10 6.59
CA SER A 315 10.44 31.27 6.73
C SER A 315 9.23 31.17 5.79
N GLY A 316 8.04 31.44 6.33
CA GLY A 316 6.77 31.31 5.62
C GLY A 316 6.09 29.94 5.73
N ALA A 317 6.66 28.97 6.45
CA ALA A 317 5.92 27.78 6.85
C ALA A 317 4.80 28.15 7.85
N VAL A 318 3.69 27.43 7.78
CA VAL A 318 2.46 27.75 8.53
C VAL A 318 2.09 26.63 9.50
N ILE A 319 1.59 26.99 10.67
CA ILE A 319 0.92 26.06 11.59
C ILE A 319 -0.55 26.44 11.74
N ASP A 320 -1.44 25.52 11.42
CA ASP A 320 -2.87 25.60 11.68
C ASP A 320 -3.21 24.87 12.98
N LEU A 321 -4.08 25.44 13.79
CA LEU A 321 -4.56 24.83 15.02
C LEU A 321 -5.97 24.27 14.81
N MET A 322 -6.09 22.95 14.80
CA MET A 322 -7.35 22.23 14.64
C MET A 322 -7.88 21.79 16.01
N LEU A 323 -9.04 22.30 16.42
CA LEU A 323 -9.71 21.87 17.65
C LEU A 323 -10.68 20.72 17.31
N GLU A 324 -10.33 19.49 17.67
CA GLU A 324 -11.09 18.28 17.32
C GLU A 324 -11.99 17.76 18.46
N GLY A 325 -11.93 18.40 19.63
CA GLY A 325 -12.78 18.04 20.76
C GLY A 325 -14.23 18.46 20.60
N ALA A 326 -15.17 17.58 20.92
CA ALA A 326 -16.57 17.98 21.08
C ALA A 326 -16.69 19.12 22.11
N GLY A 327 -17.40 20.20 21.72
CA GLY A 327 -17.55 21.40 22.55
C GLY A 327 -16.34 22.34 22.52
N SER A 328 -15.32 22.06 21.71
CA SER A 328 -14.24 23.02 21.48
C SER A 328 -14.77 24.25 20.76
N SER A 329 -14.29 25.42 21.16
CA SER A 329 -14.74 26.72 20.71
C SER A 329 -13.58 27.57 20.21
N THR A 330 -13.81 28.18 19.05
CA THR A 330 -12.99 29.26 18.48
C THR A 330 -13.46 30.65 18.94
N ALA A 331 -14.31 30.74 19.97
CA ALA A 331 -14.73 32.01 20.56
C ALA A 331 -13.58 32.65 21.34
N PHE A 332 -12.68 33.34 20.65
CA PHE A 332 -11.45 33.94 21.20
C PHE A 332 -11.66 34.97 22.33
N TYR A 333 -12.90 35.32 22.63
CA TYR A 333 -13.28 36.21 23.73
C TYR A 333 -13.62 35.47 25.04
N ASN A 334 -13.64 34.13 25.05
CA ASN A 334 -13.95 33.37 26.26
C ASN A 334 -12.77 33.35 27.26
N SER A 335 -13.03 32.88 28.49
CA SER A 335 -12.03 32.81 29.56
C SER A 335 -10.86 31.87 29.27
N PHE A 336 -11.03 30.95 28.31
CA PHE A 336 -9.94 30.08 27.89
C PHE A 336 -8.91 30.85 27.08
N TRP A 337 -9.34 31.64 26.10
CA TRP A 337 -8.46 32.41 25.20
C TRP A 337 -8.00 33.75 25.78
N SER A 338 -8.68 34.27 26.81
CA SER A 338 -8.32 35.54 27.46
C SER A 338 -7.02 35.49 28.28
N GLN A 339 -6.37 34.33 28.36
CA GLN A 339 -5.13 34.11 29.10
C GLN A 339 -4.07 33.46 28.21
N PRO A 340 -2.76 33.72 28.43
CA PRO A 340 -1.70 33.10 27.65
C PRO A 340 -1.76 31.57 27.72
N ARG A 341 -1.57 30.91 26.57
CA ARG A 341 -1.56 29.45 26.45
C ARG A 341 -0.27 28.97 25.81
N SER A 342 0.21 27.84 26.31
CA SER A 342 1.46 27.22 25.86
C SER A 342 1.29 25.73 25.70
N TRP A 343 1.77 25.20 24.59
CA TRP A 343 1.78 23.77 24.30
C TRP A 343 3.11 23.36 23.70
N THR A 344 3.49 22.11 23.94
CA THR A 344 4.61 21.49 23.23
C THR A 344 4.11 20.81 21.97
N VAL A 345 4.22 21.50 20.83
CA VAL A 345 3.91 20.95 19.50
C VAL A 345 4.98 19.96 19.06
N MET A 346 6.25 20.35 19.22
CA MET A 346 7.39 19.56 18.79
C MET A 346 8.57 19.64 19.76
N THR A 347 9.36 18.57 19.76
CA THR A 347 10.70 18.53 20.34
C THR A 347 11.69 18.10 19.26
N GLY A 348 12.89 18.68 19.27
CA GLY A 348 13.98 18.36 18.34
C GLY A 348 15.33 18.42 19.05
N SER A 349 16.35 17.77 18.50
CA SER A 349 17.74 17.94 18.98
C SER A 349 18.26 19.35 18.71
N SER A 350 17.76 19.99 17.65
CA SER A 350 17.87 21.41 17.36
C SER A 350 16.62 21.84 16.60
N ILE A 351 16.18 23.09 16.77
CA ILE A 351 15.07 23.67 16.02
C ILE A 351 15.51 25.04 15.51
N THR A 352 15.52 25.22 14.20
CA THR A 352 15.85 26.49 13.53
C THR A 352 14.61 27.03 12.83
N GLY A 353 14.37 28.35 12.95
CA GLY A 353 13.23 29.02 12.34
C GLY A 353 11.94 28.91 13.16
N GLY A 354 10.80 29.14 12.52
CA GLY A 354 9.50 29.12 13.20
C GLY A 354 8.33 29.19 12.23
N PHE A 355 7.18 28.74 12.69
CA PHE A 355 5.93 28.82 11.93
C PHE A 355 5.23 30.16 12.14
N THR A 356 4.58 30.66 11.10
CA THR A 356 3.52 31.66 11.26
C THR A 356 2.22 30.94 11.62
N LEU A 357 1.46 31.48 12.56
CA LEU A 357 0.12 30.96 12.85
C LEU A 357 -0.78 31.19 11.64
N GLY A 358 -1.40 30.12 11.17
CA GLY A 358 -2.40 30.14 10.12
C GLY A 358 -3.81 30.18 10.68
N ASN A 359 -4.64 29.26 10.22
CA ASN A 359 -6.03 29.17 10.64
C ASN A 359 -6.14 28.48 12.00
N VAL A 360 -7.02 29.02 12.83
CA VAL A 360 -7.49 28.34 14.04
C VAL A 360 -8.95 27.99 13.80
N SER A 361 -9.26 26.70 13.73
CA SER A 361 -10.62 26.22 13.47
C SER A 361 -11.00 25.12 14.45
N SER A 362 -12.27 25.10 14.83
CA SER A 362 -12.92 23.88 15.30
C SER A 362 -13.21 23.05 14.07
N ASP A 363 -12.72 21.82 14.02
CA ASP A 363 -13.11 20.94 12.93
C ASP A 363 -14.07 19.86 13.42
N SER A 364 -15.25 19.90 12.81
CA SER A 364 -16.14 18.77 12.59
C SER A 364 -16.74 18.92 11.18
N THR A 365 -15.92 18.76 10.13
CA THR A 365 -16.21 18.28 8.76
C THR A 365 -14.97 18.36 7.87
#